data_AF-A0A1Y0V8F4-F1
#
_entry.id   AF-A0A1Y0V8F4-F1
#
_cell.length_a   1.000
_cell.length_b   1.000
_cell.length_c   1.000
_cell.angle_alpha   90.00
_cell.angle_beta   90.00
_cell.angle_gamma   90.00
#
_symmetry.space_group_name_H-M   'P 1'
#
loop_
_entity.id
_entity.type
_entity.pdbx_description
1 polymer ?
#
loop_
_entity_poly.entity_id
_entity_poly.type
_entity_poly.pdbx_seq_one_letter_code
_entity_poly.pdbx_strand_id
1 'polypeptide(L)'
;MTTSKNALSSDRPEIRLSGRRLFQCLMVLGWSERLAAERCDTHRTQLRRALAGTSALPPDISAWLLDLEAAFLARPSPRRRINDPIFREFVKEKSEFQA
;
A
#
# COMPACT_ATOMS: atom_id res chain seq x y z
N MET A 1 -35.78 12.91 -6.97
CA MET A 1 -34.77 12.15 -6.22
C MET A 1 -33.61 11.88 -7.17
N THR A 2 -32.61 12.75 -7.19
CA THR A 2 -31.48 12.65 -8.11
C THR A 2 -30.42 11.77 -7.47
N THR A 3 -30.32 10.52 -7.90
CA THR A 3 -29.21 9.62 -7.57
C THR A 3 -27.92 10.27 -8.05
N SER A 4 -27.10 10.73 -7.10
CA SER A 4 -25.79 11.31 -7.35
C SER A 4 -24.85 10.20 -7.86
N LYS A 5 -24.89 9.96 -9.17
CA LYS A 5 -23.92 9.14 -9.91
C LYS A 5 -22.69 10.00 -10.19
N ASN A 6 -21.51 9.45 -9.88
CA ASN A 6 -20.18 9.87 -10.30
C ASN A 6 -19.62 11.18 -9.74
N ALA A 7 -18.96 11.06 -8.58
CA ALA A 7 -17.89 11.97 -8.17
C ALA A 7 -16.60 11.24 -7.75
N LEU A 8 -16.39 10.00 -8.23
CA LEU A 8 -15.14 9.25 -8.04
C LEU A 8 -14.53 8.95 -9.40
N SER A 9 -13.94 10.00 -9.99
CA SER A 9 -12.86 9.99 -10.98
C SER A 9 -12.80 8.81 -11.96
N SER A 10 -13.36 9.02 -13.16
CA SER A 10 -13.31 8.10 -14.30
C SER A 10 -11.94 8.03 -15.01
N ASP A 11 -10.88 8.57 -14.40
CA ASP A 11 -9.53 8.64 -14.99
C ASP A 11 -8.46 8.04 -14.08
N ARG A 12 -8.86 7.22 -13.11
CA ARG A 12 -7.91 6.43 -12.33
C ARG A 12 -7.48 5.22 -13.18
N PRO A 13 -6.18 4.95 -13.31
CA PRO A 13 -5.72 3.78 -14.03
C PRO A 13 -6.32 2.52 -13.40
N GLU A 14 -6.76 1.56 -14.22
CA GLU A 14 -7.32 0.26 -13.79
C GLU A 14 -6.24 -0.67 -13.20
N ILE A 15 -5.46 -0.16 -12.26
CA ILE A 15 -4.38 -0.91 -11.62
C ILE A 15 -5.05 -1.99 -10.76
N ARG A 16 -4.70 -3.24 -11.04
CA ARG A 16 -5.14 -4.40 -10.26
C ARG A 16 -3.98 -4.93 -9.45
N LEU A 17 -4.00 -4.70 -8.14
CA LEU A 17 -2.96 -5.16 -7.24
C LEU A 17 -3.05 -6.67 -7.02
N SER A 18 -1.91 -7.34 -7.12
CA SER A 18 -1.75 -8.75 -6.82
C SER A 18 -0.30 -9.08 -6.42
N GLY A 19 -0.11 -10.31 -5.94
CA GLY A 19 1.18 -10.92 -5.71
C GLY A 19 2.09 -10.09 -4.82
N ARG A 20 3.34 -9.97 -5.27
CA ARG A 20 4.41 -9.25 -4.57
C ARG A 20 4.07 -7.78 -4.30
N ARG A 21 3.40 -7.08 -5.23
CA ARG A 21 3.13 -5.66 -5.06
C ARG A 21 2.09 -5.41 -3.97
N LEU A 22 1.04 -6.23 -3.93
CA LEU A 22 0.06 -6.21 -2.85
C LEU A 22 0.72 -6.52 -1.50
N PHE A 23 1.56 -7.55 -1.44
CA PHE A 23 2.30 -7.89 -0.22
C PHE A 23 3.16 -6.73 0.27
N GLN A 24 3.92 -6.08 -0.62
CA GLN A 24 4.73 -4.90 -0.27
C GLN A 24 3.88 -3.76 0.31
N CYS A 25 2.74 -3.48 -0.32
CA CYS A 25 1.81 -2.46 0.17
C CYS A 25 1.35 -2.77 1.60
N LEU A 26 0.94 -4.01 1.89
CA LEU A 26 0.53 -4.40 3.24
C LEU A 26 1.68 -4.29 4.26
N MET A 27 2.90 -4.62 3.86
CA MET A 27 4.09 -4.47 4.71
C MET A 27 4.41 -3.01 5.04
N VAL A 28 4.25 -2.10 4.07
CA VAL A 28 4.43 -0.66 4.31
C VAL A 28 3.40 -0.16 5.32
N LEU A 29 2.14 -0.57 5.16
CA LEU A 29 1.02 -0.20 6.03
C LEU A 29 1.05 -0.90 7.40
N GLY A 30 1.85 -1.96 7.54
CA GLY A 30 1.92 -2.77 8.76
C GLY A 30 0.66 -3.59 9.01
N TRP A 31 -0.05 -3.98 7.95
CA TRP A 31 -1.32 -4.72 8.07
C TRP A 31 -1.09 -6.23 8.01
N SER A 32 -1.70 -6.95 8.95
CA SER A 32 -1.83 -8.41 8.83
C SER A 32 -2.85 -8.76 7.75
N GLU A 33 -2.82 -9.99 7.21
CA GLU A 33 -3.84 -10.44 6.26
C GLU A 33 -5.26 -10.27 6.79
N ARG A 34 -5.47 -10.53 8.09
CA ARG A 34 -6.77 -10.39 8.73
C ARG A 34 -7.23 -8.94 8.73
N LEU A 35 -6.38 -8.03 9.17
CA LEU A 35 -6.69 -6.61 9.20
C LEU A 35 -6.90 -6.06 7.78
N ALA A 36 -6.09 -6.49 6.83
CA ALA A 36 -6.23 -6.10 5.44
C ALA A 36 -7.58 -6.58 4.85
N ALA A 37 -8.00 -7.81 5.13
CA ALA A 37 -9.29 -8.34 4.71
C ALA A 37 -10.45 -7.53 5.30
N GLU A 38 -10.39 -7.22 6.60
CA GLU A 38 -11.38 -6.39 7.30
C GLU A 38 -11.42 -4.96 6.74
N ARG A 39 -10.26 -4.34 6.46
CA ARG A 39 -10.17 -2.97 5.93
C ARG A 39 -10.55 -2.83 4.46
N CYS A 40 -10.34 -3.88 3.66
CA CYS A 40 -10.72 -3.92 2.25
C CYS A 40 -12.13 -4.49 2.04
N ASP A 41 -12.88 -4.76 3.11
CA ASP A 41 -14.19 -5.44 3.08
C ASP A 41 -14.21 -6.66 2.14
N THR A 42 -13.15 -7.47 2.22
CA THR A 42 -12.86 -8.55 1.29
C THR A 42 -12.74 -9.86 2.05
N HIS A 43 -13.25 -10.95 1.49
CA HIS A 43 -13.11 -12.25 2.11
C HIS A 43 -11.64 -12.68 2.20
N ARG A 44 -11.22 -13.22 3.35
CA ARG A 44 -9.81 -13.58 3.61
C ARG A 44 -9.22 -14.53 2.56
N THR A 45 -10.02 -15.47 2.05
CA THR A 45 -9.59 -16.38 0.97
C THR A 45 -9.32 -15.63 -0.34
N GLN A 46 -10.13 -14.63 -0.69
CA GLN A 46 -9.92 -13.82 -1.89
C GLN A 46 -8.63 -13.00 -1.75
N LEU A 47 -8.41 -12.37 -0.59
CA LEU A 47 -7.17 -11.66 -0.30
C LEU A 47 -5.95 -12.58 -0.39
N ARG A 48 -6.02 -13.80 0.16
CA ARG A 48 -4.94 -14.79 0.06
C ARG A 48 -4.64 -15.20 -1.38
N ARG A 49 -5.66 -15.38 -2.22
CA ARG A 49 -5.46 -15.65 -3.66
C ARG A 49 -4.81 -14.46 -4.35
N ALA A 50 -5.22 -13.24 -4.01
CA ALA A 50 -4.61 -12.02 -4.53
C ALA A 50 -3.12 -11.92 -4.13
N LEU A 51 -2.79 -12.21 -2.87
CA LEU A 51 -1.41 -12.27 -2.37
C LEU A 51 -0.57 -13.38 -3.03
N ALA A 52 -1.18 -14.53 -3.33
CA ALA A 52 -0.54 -15.60 -4.07
C ALA A 52 -0.37 -15.29 -5.58
N GLY A 53 -0.93 -14.18 -6.06
CA GLY A 53 -0.91 -13.82 -7.48
C GLY A 53 -1.85 -14.66 -8.35
N THR A 54 -2.68 -15.52 -7.77
CA THR A 54 -3.66 -16.35 -8.49
C THR A 54 -4.97 -15.62 -8.78
N SER A 55 -5.14 -14.42 -8.22
CA SER A 55 -6.18 -13.46 -8.56
C SER A 55 -5.66 -12.04 -8.34
N ALA A 56 -6.47 -11.03 -8.61
CA ALA A 56 -6.14 -9.64 -8.31
C ALA A 56 -7.30 -8.96 -7.57
N LEU A 57 -6.97 -7.91 -6.82
CA LEU A 57 -7.98 -7.09 -6.15
C LEU A 57 -8.75 -6.25 -7.18
N PRO A 58 -9.99 -5.86 -6.85
CA PRO A 58 -10.74 -4.86 -7.59
C PRO A 58 -9.92 -3.56 -7.81
N PRO A 59 -10.07 -2.87 -8.96
CA PRO A 59 -9.28 -1.67 -9.27
C PRO A 59 -9.45 -0.51 -8.29
N ASP A 60 -10.66 -0.33 -7.75
CA ASP A 60 -11.00 0.67 -6.74
C ASP A 60 -10.25 0.44 -5.42
N ILE A 61 -10.27 -0.79 -4.90
CA ILE A 61 -9.51 -1.17 -3.70
C ILE A 61 -8.01 -1.06 -3.97
N SER A 62 -7.57 -1.46 -5.15
CA SER A 62 -6.16 -1.42 -5.55
C SER A 62 -5.63 0.01 -5.57
N ALA A 63 -6.36 0.94 -6.19
CA ALA A 63 -5.99 2.34 -6.23
C ALA A 63 -6.01 2.97 -4.83
N TRP A 64 -7.03 2.67 -4.02
CA TRP A 64 -7.11 3.16 -2.64
C TRP A 64 -5.92 2.68 -1.78
N LEU A 65 -5.50 1.42 -1.92
CA LEU A 65 -4.34 0.90 -1.20
C LEU A 65 -3.04 1.61 -1.60
N LEU A 66 -2.85 1.89 -2.89
CA LEU A 66 -1.68 2.61 -3.38
C LEU A 66 -1.64 4.06 -2.87
N ASP A 67 -2.78 4.74 -2.87
CA ASP A 67 -2.88 6.10 -2.31
C ASP A 67 -2.58 6.11 -0.81
N LEU A 68 -3.07 5.11 -0.08
CA LEU A 68 -2.82 4.97 1.35
C LEU A 68 -1.34 4.68 1.64
N GLU A 69 -0.70 3.82 0.84
CA GLU A 69 0.73 3.53 0.92
C GLU A 69 1.54 4.81 0.67
N ALA A 70 1.22 5.57 -0.38
CA ALA A 70 1.88 6.82 -0.70
C ALA A 70 1.74 7.84 0.45
N ALA A 71 0.53 7.98 1.01
CA ALA A 71 0.28 8.86 2.15
C ALA A 71 1.06 8.43 3.40
N PHE A 72 1.16 7.12 3.65
CA PHE A 72 1.90 6.57 4.79
C PHE A 72 3.41 6.80 4.65
N LEU A 73 3.95 6.66 3.44
CA LEU A 73 5.35 6.96 3.14
C LEU A 73 5.67 8.44 3.24
N ALA A 74 4.73 9.32 2.84
CA ALA A 74 4.88 10.77 2.95
C ALA A 74 4.86 11.26 4.42
N ARG A 75 4.27 10.49 5.34
CA ARG A 75 4.15 10.83 6.77
C ARG A 75 4.72 9.72 7.65
N PRO A 76 6.04 9.46 7.57
CA PRO A 76 6.62 8.33 8.27
C PRO A 76 6.59 8.60 9.80
N SER A 77 6.33 7.55 10.59
CA SER A 77 6.25 7.68 12.06
C SER A 77 7.54 8.27 12.63
N PRO A 78 7.49 9.30 13.50
CA PRO A 78 8.68 9.92 14.06
C PRO A 78 9.53 8.94 14.88
N ARG A 79 8.93 7.84 15.35
CA ARG A 79 9.63 6.77 16.09
C ARG A 79 10.21 5.67 15.21
N ARG A 80 9.97 5.72 13.89
CA ARG A 80 10.54 4.75 12.96
C ARG A 80 12.01 5.06 12.81
N ARG A 81 12.89 4.07 12.99
CA ARG A 81 14.36 4.21 12.92
C ARG A 81 14.86 4.92 11.66
N ILE A 82 14.14 4.81 10.55
CA ILE A 82 14.45 5.51 9.28
C ILE A 82 14.32 7.05 9.37
N ASN A 83 13.65 7.55 10.41
CA ASN A 83 13.51 8.97 10.71
C ASN A 83 14.45 9.45 11.82
N ASP A 84 15.28 8.54 12.36
CA ASP A 84 16.33 8.89 13.31
C ASP A 84 17.44 9.65 12.56
N PRO A 85 17.81 10.88 12.96
CA PRO A 85 18.78 11.73 12.25
C PRO A 85 20.15 11.05 12.01
N ILE A 86 20.89 10.74 13.07
CA ILE A 86 21.05 9.33 13.44
C ILE A 86 21.37 8.34 12.31
N PHE A 87 20.41 7.45 12.15
CA PHE A 87 20.41 6.40 11.16
C PHE A 87 20.42 6.93 9.72
N ARG A 88 19.84 8.11 9.44
CA ARG A 88 19.84 8.70 8.10
C ARG A 88 21.25 9.12 7.66
N GLU A 89 22.05 9.70 8.54
CA GLU A 89 23.44 10.06 8.26
C GLU A 89 24.26 8.81 7.94
N PHE A 90 24.13 7.75 8.74
CA PHE A 90 24.81 6.47 8.48
C PHE A 90 24.45 5.83 7.13
N VAL A 91 23.19 5.93 6.70
CA VAL A 91 22.76 5.40 5.39
C VAL A 91 23.38 6.23 4.26
N LYS A 92 23.44 7.56 4.40
CA LYS A 92 24.00 8.47 3.41
C LYS A 92 25.52 8.27 3.24
N GLU A 93 26.24 8.17 4.35
CA GLU A 93 27.69 7.98 4.38
C GLU A 93 28.10 6.65 3.72
N LYS A 94 27.32 5.58 3.94
CA LYS A 94 27.55 4.27 3.30
C LYS A 94 27.27 4.25 1.80
N SER A 95 26.35 5.09 1.31
CA SER A 95 26.09 5.22 -0.12
C SER A 95 27.16 6.03 -0.86
N GLU A 96 27.81 6.98 -0.17
CA GLU A 96 28.89 7.80 -0.73
C GLU A 96 30.23 7.05 -0.79
N PHE A 97 30.46 6.10 0.12
CA PHE A 97 31.66 5.28 0.16
C PHE A 97 31.73 4.15 -0.89
N GLN A 98 30.68 3.98 -1.71
CA GLN A 98 30.56 2.94 -2.73
C GLN A 98 30.53 3.47 -4.17
N ALA A 99 30.72 4.78 -4.38
CA ALA A 99 30.85 5.43 -5.69
C ALA A 99 32.31 5.83 -5.94
#